data_AF-A0A177R3T1-F1
#
_entry.id   AF-A0A177R3T1-F1
#
_cell.length_a   1.000
_cell.length_b   1.000
_cell.length_c   1.000
_cell.angle_alpha   90.00
_cell.angle_beta   90.00
_cell.angle_gamma   90.00
#
_symmetry.space_group_name_H-M   'P 1'
#
loop_
_entity.id
_entity.type
_entity.pdbx_description
1 polymer ?
#
loop_
_entity_poly.entity_id
_entity_poly.type
_entity_poly.pdbx_seq_one_letter_code
_entity_poly.pdbx_strand_id
1 'polypeptide(L)'
;MHKKLALKRLTRSDLTLFEWQFRHVNAGNQKAINLNADVLVELLFPAMPDEAKSRAGKFAVDLDIYGPGPAPRLNLQRKIIKLGEYKNWRLNGEFIFNPPESPDRFNTLREGDIALLEFTGQHFPDSMRIALVSQALDAKLHAAFDRHLGSRRMSEISPVDLDILLNHQGLLASFPIAGASLESSLEDAAVGGAKGMRELKRRSGLRRISKEELQQARQKAEEIGALGEEFVNDHLTRELGAGRIEAFTWASRDNAIMPFDFEIREKAANQLVDVKTTRGPFENPLHISIAELLEMRDSTDYRIFRVYGIVERQAKLRVSGPMKAFAEGVLKVLTNLPKGVEADAISVDPRTLTFAAETPLEVVVETE
;
A
#
# COMPACT_ATOMS: atom_id res chain seq x y z
N MET A 1 7.75 4.45 4.53
CA MET A 1 7.44 3.89 5.87
C MET A 1 6.41 2.79 5.67
N HIS A 2 6.74 1.56 6.01
CA HIS A 2 5.77 0.46 5.93
C HIS A 2 4.69 0.64 6.99
N LYS A 3 3.42 0.59 6.58
CA LYS A 3 2.29 0.55 7.52
C LYS A 3 2.36 -0.74 8.31
N LYS A 4 2.30 -0.63 9.63
CA LYS A 4 2.31 -1.76 10.56
C LYS A 4 0.89 -1.97 11.06
N LEU A 5 0.27 -3.07 10.68
CA LEU A 5 -1.15 -3.32 10.91
C LEU A 5 -1.36 -4.56 11.79
N ALA A 6 -2.31 -4.48 12.71
CA ALA A 6 -2.70 -5.61 13.53
C ALA A 6 -4.20 -5.62 13.83
N LEU A 7 -4.78 -6.81 13.93
CA LEU A 7 -6.12 -7.01 14.47
C LEU A 7 -6.02 -7.40 15.94
N LYS A 8 -6.87 -6.84 16.80
CA LYS A 8 -6.98 -7.17 18.23
C LYS A 8 -8.43 -7.49 18.57
N ARG A 9 -8.67 -8.71 19.05
CA ARG A 9 -9.92 -9.08 19.73
C ARG A 9 -9.94 -8.42 21.11
N LEU A 10 -10.87 -7.51 21.34
CA LEU A 10 -11.04 -6.79 22.59
C LEU A 10 -11.52 -7.74 23.68
N THR A 11 -10.77 -7.81 24.77
CA THR A 11 -11.15 -8.54 25.99
C THR A 11 -11.90 -7.61 26.94
N ARG A 12 -12.57 -8.15 27.96
CA ARG A 12 -13.25 -7.32 28.97
C ARG A 12 -12.34 -6.28 29.63
N SER A 13 -11.06 -6.60 29.83
CA SER A 13 -10.07 -5.67 30.42
C SER A 13 -9.48 -4.67 29.43
N ASP A 14 -9.71 -4.85 28.12
CA ASP A 14 -9.38 -3.83 27.12
C ASP A 14 -10.50 -2.78 27.08
N LEU A 15 -11.76 -3.21 27.23
CA LEU A 15 -12.94 -2.35 27.17
C LEU A 15 -13.01 -1.32 28.31
N THR A 16 -12.39 -1.61 29.45
CA THR A 16 -12.29 -0.70 30.60
C THR A 16 -11.50 0.58 30.33
N LEU A 17 -10.87 0.71 29.16
CA LEU A 17 -10.34 1.99 28.67
C LEU A 17 -11.46 2.99 28.32
N PHE A 18 -12.64 2.50 27.88
CA PHE A 18 -13.81 3.31 27.59
C PHE A 18 -14.64 3.53 28.85
N GLU A 19 -15.00 4.78 29.12
CA GLU A 19 -15.57 5.18 30.40
C GLU A 19 -16.88 4.46 30.73
N TRP A 20 -17.80 4.41 29.77
CA TRP A 20 -19.08 3.74 29.95
C TRP A 20 -18.88 2.25 30.24
N GLN A 21 -18.00 1.58 29.49
CA GLN A 21 -17.70 0.16 29.67
C GLN A 21 -17.05 -0.10 31.04
N PHE A 22 -16.15 0.78 31.50
CA PHE A 22 -15.54 0.69 32.82
C PHE A 22 -16.60 0.66 33.93
N ARG A 23 -17.61 1.55 33.84
CA ARG A 23 -18.69 1.64 34.83
C ARG A 23 -19.64 0.45 34.82
N HIS A 24 -19.81 -0.23 33.68
CA HIS A 24 -20.86 -1.25 33.50
C HIS A 24 -20.34 -2.70 33.43
N VAL A 25 -19.11 -2.94 32.97
CA VAL A 25 -18.59 -4.30 32.71
C VAL A 25 -17.89 -4.91 33.93
N ASN A 26 -17.52 -4.10 34.93
CA ASN A 26 -16.83 -4.50 36.17
C ASN A 26 -15.71 -5.53 35.95
N ALA A 27 -14.77 -5.22 35.05
CA ALA A 27 -13.72 -6.14 34.59
C ALA A 27 -12.32 -5.77 35.09
N GLY A 28 -12.25 -5.24 36.32
CA GLY A 28 -11.02 -4.84 36.98
C GLY A 28 -10.63 -3.38 36.76
N ASN A 29 -9.57 -2.95 37.47
CA ASN A 29 -9.15 -1.54 37.53
C ASN A 29 -8.18 -1.12 36.41
N GLN A 30 -7.89 -2.01 35.46
CA GLN A 30 -6.97 -1.70 34.36
C GLN A 30 -7.66 -0.82 33.32
N LYS A 31 -7.13 0.36 33.03
CA LYS A 31 -7.67 1.32 32.04
C LYS A 31 -6.78 1.34 30.79
N ALA A 32 -6.68 0.20 30.10
CA ALA A 32 -5.75 0.09 28.98
C ALA A 32 -6.10 -1.06 28.03
N ILE A 33 -5.84 -0.87 26.75
CA ILE A 33 -5.84 -1.96 25.76
C ILE A 33 -4.48 -2.66 25.84
N ASN A 34 -4.49 -3.97 26.06
CA ASN A 34 -3.26 -4.76 26.03
C ASN A 34 -2.80 -4.95 24.58
N LEU A 35 -1.51 -4.73 24.35
CA LEU A 35 -0.82 -4.97 23.09
C LEU A 35 0.12 -6.16 23.29
N ASN A 36 -0.12 -7.21 22.52
CA ASN A 36 0.62 -8.46 22.55
C ASN A 36 2.08 -8.22 22.14
N ALA A 37 3.04 -8.62 22.98
CA ALA A 37 4.47 -8.42 22.71
C ALA A 37 4.93 -9.19 21.47
N ASP A 38 4.38 -10.39 21.26
CA ASP A 38 4.63 -11.24 20.09
C ASP A 38 4.17 -10.60 18.78
N VAL A 39 3.30 -9.59 18.82
CA VAL A 39 2.90 -8.82 17.63
C VAL A 39 3.57 -7.45 17.63
N LEU A 40 3.35 -6.64 18.66
CA LEU A 40 3.84 -5.26 18.71
C LEU A 40 5.36 -5.18 18.67
N VAL A 41 6.06 -6.03 19.41
CA VAL A 41 7.53 -5.99 19.49
C VAL A 41 8.15 -6.92 18.47
N GLU A 42 7.81 -8.21 18.54
CA GLU A 42 8.53 -9.21 17.74
C GLU A 42 8.32 -9.03 16.24
N LEU A 43 7.12 -8.60 15.80
CA LEU A 43 6.81 -8.40 14.39
C LEU A 43 6.91 -6.92 13.97
N LEU A 44 6.29 -6.01 14.71
CA LEU A 44 6.11 -4.63 14.23
C LEU A 44 7.23 -3.67 14.64
N PHE A 45 7.75 -3.77 15.87
CA PHE A 45 8.77 -2.86 16.40
C PHE A 45 9.86 -3.59 17.24
N PRO A 46 10.76 -4.34 16.60
CA PRO A 46 11.77 -5.13 17.31
C PRO A 46 12.74 -4.31 18.15
N ALA A 47 12.98 -3.04 17.78
CA ALA A 47 13.85 -2.12 18.51
C ALA A 47 13.20 -1.51 19.78
N MET A 48 11.89 -1.66 19.96
CA MET A 48 11.14 -1.02 21.04
C MET A 48 11.63 -1.37 22.46
N PRO A 49 12.09 -2.59 22.78
CA PRO A 49 12.61 -2.92 24.11
C PRO A 49 13.87 -2.14 24.49
N ASP A 50 14.76 -1.87 23.53
CA ASP A 50 15.98 -1.09 23.79
C ASP A 50 15.65 0.39 23.94
N GLU A 51 14.77 0.91 23.09
CA GLU A 51 14.23 2.27 23.19
C GLU A 51 13.46 2.50 24.50
N ALA A 52 12.85 1.45 25.06
CA ALA A 52 12.13 1.56 26.32
C ALA A 52 13.08 1.85 27.50
N LYS A 53 14.34 1.41 27.44
CA LYS A 53 15.33 1.65 28.50
C LYS A 53 15.64 3.14 28.64
N SER A 54 15.79 3.85 27.51
CA SER A 54 16.06 5.30 27.49
C SER A 54 14.82 6.14 27.78
N ARG A 55 13.61 5.59 27.56
CA ARG A 55 12.32 6.30 27.69
C ARG A 55 11.52 5.93 28.94
N ALA A 56 12.15 5.28 29.92
CA ALA A 56 11.51 4.79 31.14
C ALA A 56 10.22 3.97 30.86
N GLY A 57 10.24 3.20 29.76
CA GLY A 57 9.14 2.35 29.33
C GLY A 57 7.89 3.09 28.86
N LYS A 58 7.98 4.37 28.45
CA LYS A 58 6.83 5.18 28.04
C LYS A 58 7.03 5.78 26.65
N PHE A 59 6.07 5.56 25.77
CA PHE A 59 6.05 6.07 24.41
C PHE A 59 4.81 6.92 24.23
N ALA A 60 4.95 8.22 23.97
CA ALA A 60 3.82 9.08 23.64
C ALA A 60 3.32 8.73 22.23
N VAL A 61 1.99 8.71 22.06
CA VAL A 61 1.34 8.32 20.82
C VAL A 61 0.17 9.26 20.55
N ASP A 62 0.16 9.87 19.35
CA ASP A 62 -1.02 10.53 18.82
C ASP A 62 -2.02 9.48 18.33
N LEU A 63 -3.20 9.41 18.94
CA LEU A 63 -4.18 8.35 18.73
C LEU A 63 -5.42 8.87 18.01
N ASP A 64 -5.73 8.29 16.86
CA ASP A 64 -7.01 8.46 16.16
C ASP A 64 -7.92 7.25 16.35
N ILE A 65 -9.18 7.49 16.68
CA ILE A 65 -10.20 6.45 16.87
C ILE A 65 -11.35 6.65 15.89
N TYR A 66 -11.67 5.60 15.15
CA TYR A 66 -12.80 5.49 14.24
C TYR A 66 -13.77 4.42 14.72
N GLY A 67 -15.04 4.59 14.41
CA GLY A 67 -16.08 3.63 14.79
C GLY A 67 -16.42 3.62 16.29
N PRO A 68 -17.21 2.64 16.73
CA PRO A 68 -17.83 1.59 15.90
C PRO A 68 -18.84 2.14 14.88
N GLY A 69 -19.10 1.40 13.79
CA GLY A 69 -19.93 1.87 12.69
C GLY A 69 -19.37 3.13 11.98
N PRO A 70 -20.23 4.03 11.46
CA PRO A 70 -19.80 5.21 10.69
C PRO A 70 -19.34 6.40 11.57
N ALA A 71 -18.97 6.16 12.83
CA ALA A 71 -18.62 7.23 13.76
C ALA A 71 -17.35 8.00 13.30
N PRO A 72 -17.35 9.34 13.41
CA PRO A 72 -16.25 10.18 12.90
C PRO A 72 -14.96 10.01 13.71
N ARG A 73 -13.86 10.54 13.19
CA ARG A 73 -12.55 10.54 13.85
C ARG A 73 -12.63 11.23 15.22
N LEU A 74 -12.13 10.55 16.25
CA LEU A 74 -11.82 11.12 17.57
C LEU A 74 -10.31 11.07 17.78
N ASN A 75 -9.66 12.22 17.95
CA ASN A 75 -8.22 12.31 18.19
C ASN A 75 -7.92 12.54 19.68
N LEU A 76 -6.89 11.87 20.20
CA LEU A 76 -6.51 11.87 21.60
C LEU A 76 -4.99 11.68 21.74
N GLN A 77 -4.39 12.27 22.76
CA GLN A 77 -3.01 11.94 23.16
C GLN A 77 -2.99 10.78 24.14
N ARG A 78 -2.19 9.75 23.86
CA ARG A 78 -2.07 8.54 24.68
C ARG A 78 -0.61 8.12 24.83
N LYS A 79 -0.39 7.05 25.58
CA LYS A 79 0.94 6.46 25.74
C LYS A 79 0.89 4.95 25.68
N ILE A 80 1.84 4.34 24.98
CA ILE A 80 2.14 2.93 25.11
C ILE A 80 3.17 2.77 26.22
N ILE A 81 2.88 1.92 27.20
CA ILE A 81 3.75 1.71 28.35
C ILE A 81 4.11 0.24 28.55
N LYS A 82 5.31 0.04 29.07
CA LYS A 82 5.79 -1.20 29.69
C LYS A 82 6.26 -0.86 31.09
N LEU A 83 5.44 -1.17 32.09
CA LEU A 83 5.77 -0.92 33.50
C LEU A 83 6.37 -2.18 34.12
N GLY A 84 7.50 -2.05 34.83
CA GLY A 84 8.10 -3.13 35.62
C GLY A 84 8.25 -4.47 34.88
N GLU A 85 7.94 -5.56 35.57
CA GLU A 85 8.00 -6.94 35.04
C GLU A 85 6.74 -7.36 34.26
N TYR A 86 5.80 -6.44 33.98
CA TYR A 86 4.60 -6.83 33.24
C TYR A 86 4.95 -7.37 31.85
N LYS A 87 4.42 -8.56 31.54
CA LYS A 87 4.65 -9.26 30.27
C LYS A 87 4.10 -8.50 29.05
N ASN A 88 3.09 -7.64 29.24
CA ASN A 88 2.35 -7.01 28.16
C ASN A 88 2.60 -5.51 28.04
N TRP A 89 2.67 -5.05 26.79
CA TRP A 89 2.62 -3.63 26.46
C TRP A 89 1.17 -3.16 26.54
N ARG A 90 0.96 -1.89 26.90
CA ARG A 90 -0.39 -1.36 27.13
C ARG A 90 -0.55 0.01 26.51
N LEU A 91 -1.54 0.17 25.65
CA LEU A 91 -2.05 1.49 25.28
C LEU A 91 -2.85 2.02 26.48
N ASN A 92 -2.29 3.00 27.16
CA ASN A 92 -2.77 3.54 28.42
C ASN A 92 -3.02 5.06 28.31
N GLY A 93 -3.77 5.61 29.26
CA GLY A 93 -4.08 7.02 29.38
C GLY A 93 -5.30 7.25 30.25
N GLU A 94 -5.91 8.42 30.07
CA GLU A 94 -7.22 8.71 30.66
C GLU A 94 -8.32 7.92 29.98
N PHE A 95 -9.49 7.87 30.63
CA PHE A 95 -10.68 7.28 30.04
C PHE A 95 -10.97 7.89 28.67
N ILE A 96 -11.44 7.04 27.76
CA ILE A 96 -12.04 7.48 26.51
C ILE A 96 -13.52 7.71 26.79
N PHE A 97 -13.93 8.97 26.76
CA PHE A 97 -15.31 9.38 26.94
C PHE A 97 -16.06 9.32 25.62
N ASN A 98 -17.37 9.08 25.69
CA ASN A 98 -18.23 9.30 24.53
C ASN A 98 -18.18 10.79 24.16
N PRO A 99 -18.02 11.13 22.87
CA PRO A 99 -18.06 12.51 22.44
C PRO A 99 -19.45 13.14 22.71
N PRO A 100 -19.54 14.45 23.01
CA PRO A 100 -20.84 15.12 23.23
C PRO A 100 -21.82 14.96 22.07
N GLU A 101 -21.32 14.94 20.83
CA GLU A 101 -22.09 14.75 19.61
C GLU A 101 -22.54 13.29 19.37
N SER A 102 -22.03 12.35 20.16
CA SER A 102 -22.35 10.92 20.06
C SER A 102 -22.26 10.26 21.44
N PRO A 103 -23.21 10.57 22.36
CA PRO A 103 -23.12 10.22 23.78
C PRO A 103 -23.14 8.71 24.05
N ASP A 104 -23.53 7.89 23.07
CA ASP A 104 -23.58 6.43 23.17
C ASP A 104 -22.55 5.71 22.30
N ARG A 105 -21.59 6.44 21.70
CA ARG A 105 -20.66 5.91 20.67
C ARG A 105 -20.02 4.57 21.03
N PHE A 106 -19.49 4.44 22.24
CA PHE A 106 -18.75 3.25 22.69
C PHE A 106 -19.59 2.28 23.51
N ASN A 107 -20.88 2.57 23.72
CA ASN A 107 -21.77 1.79 24.58
C ASN A 107 -22.15 0.43 23.97
N THR A 108 -22.02 0.30 22.64
CA THR A 108 -22.31 -0.94 21.92
C THR A 108 -21.16 -1.94 21.94
N LEU A 109 -19.95 -1.52 22.32
CA LEU A 109 -18.78 -2.40 22.34
C LEU A 109 -18.97 -3.55 23.34
N ARG A 110 -18.56 -4.76 22.94
CA ARG A 110 -18.64 -5.98 23.75
C ARG A 110 -17.32 -6.75 23.70
N GLU A 111 -17.16 -7.67 24.64
CA GLU A 111 -16.03 -8.61 24.58
C GLU A 111 -16.14 -9.42 23.29
N GLY A 112 -15.01 -9.57 22.59
CA GLY A 112 -14.96 -10.22 21.29
C GLY A 112 -15.09 -9.27 20.09
N ASP A 113 -15.46 -8.01 20.30
CA ASP A 113 -15.34 -6.98 19.24
C ASP A 113 -13.89 -6.79 18.84
N ILE A 114 -13.67 -6.23 17.65
CA ILE A 114 -12.34 -6.22 17.03
C ILE A 114 -11.87 -4.79 16.84
N ALA A 115 -10.62 -4.54 17.16
CA ALA A 115 -9.93 -3.30 16.84
C ALA A 115 -8.89 -3.59 15.74
N LEU A 116 -9.01 -2.91 14.59
CA LEU A 116 -7.90 -2.82 13.63
C LEU A 116 -7.00 -1.67 14.06
N LEU A 117 -5.73 -1.98 14.23
CA LEU A 117 -4.68 -1.09 14.70
C LEU A 117 -3.73 -0.79 13.54
N GLU A 118 -3.53 0.49 13.23
CA GLU A 118 -2.46 0.97 12.34
C GLU A 118 -1.45 1.73 13.18
N PHE A 119 -0.18 1.34 13.11
CA PHE A 119 0.92 2.01 13.78
C PHE A 119 1.81 2.71 12.76
N THR A 120 2.21 3.93 13.08
CA THR A 120 3.26 4.66 12.34
C THR A 120 4.45 4.91 13.26
N GLY A 121 5.64 4.86 12.69
CA GLY A 121 6.90 5.07 13.39
C GLY A 121 7.97 4.10 12.90
N GLN A 122 9.23 4.51 13.05
CA GLN A 122 10.38 3.73 12.60
C GLN A 122 10.74 2.64 13.62
N HIS A 123 11.25 3.04 14.78
CA HIS A 123 11.75 2.14 15.83
C HIS A 123 10.71 1.83 16.91
N PHE A 124 9.75 2.74 17.09
CA PHE A 124 8.61 2.61 18.01
C PHE A 124 7.45 3.44 17.43
N PRO A 125 6.21 3.19 17.87
CA PRO A 125 5.07 3.98 17.41
C PRO A 125 5.10 5.40 17.96
N ASP A 126 4.96 6.39 17.08
CA ASP A 126 4.75 7.81 17.41
C ASP A 126 3.28 8.23 17.22
N SER A 127 2.54 7.49 16.40
CA SER A 127 1.13 7.68 16.13
C SER A 127 0.45 6.33 15.86
N MET A 128 -0.85 6.29 16.16
CA MET A 128 -1.66 5.09 16.08
C MET A 128 -3.06 5.44 15.62
N ARG A 129 -3.66 4.60 14.76
CA ARG A 129 -5.08 4.65 14.42
C ARG A 129 -5.76 3.37 14.85
N ILE A 130 -6.98 3.50 15.35
CA ILE A 130 -7.83 2.38 15.74
C ILE A 130 -9.16 2.50 15.00
N ALA A 131 -9.52 1.48 14.24
CA ALA A 131 -10.89 1.30 13.76
C ALA A 131 -11.56 0.22 14.61
N LEU A 132 -12.56 0.63 15.40
CA LEU A 132 -13.36 -0.27 16.22
C LEU A 132 -14.45 -0.88 15.33
N VAL A 133 -14.53 -2.21 15.33
CA VAL A 133 -15.45 -3.00 14.53
C VAL A 133 -16.30 -3.81 15.51
N SER A 134 -17.55 -3.39 15.68
CA SER A 134 -18.48 -4.05 16.60
C SER A 134 -19.28 -5.12 15.89
N GLN A 135 -19.55 -6.25 16.54
CA GLN A 135 -20.42 -7.27 15.97
C GLN A 135 -21.84 -6.71 15.70
N ALA A 136 -22.31 -5.79 16.56
CA ALA A 136 -23.66 -5.23 16.47
C ALA A 136 -23.84 -4.27 15.28
N LEU A 137 -22.83 -3.46 14.94
CA LEU A 137 -22.93 -2.45 13.88
C LEU A 137 -22.20 -2.86 12.59
N ASP A 138 -21.21 -3.75 12.69
CA ASP A 138 -20.27 -4.08 11.61
C ASP A 138 -20.20 -5.60 11.35
N ALA A 139 -21.31 -6.33 11.58
CA ALA A 139 -21.36 -7.80 11.64
C ALA A 139 -20.58 -8.55 10.55
N LYS A 140 -20.69 -8.11 9.28
CA LYS A 140 -19.98 -8.74 8.15
C LYS A 140 -18.46 -8.58 8.25
N LEU A 141 -18.00 -7.37 8.56
CA LEU A 141 -16.58 -7.08 8.71
C LEU A 141 -16.02 -7.72 9.98
N HIS A 142 -16.79 -7.68 11.07
CA HIS A 142 -16.46 -8.38 12.32
C HIS A 142 -16.20 -9.86 12.05
N ALA A 143 -17.12 -10.56 11.38
CA ALA A 143 -16.97 -11.98 11.06
C ALA A 143 -15.75 -12.27 10.16
N ALA A 144 -15.41 -11.35 9.24
CA ALA A 144 -14.24 -11.50 8.37
C ALA A 144 -12.92 -11.37 9.16
N PHE A 145 -12.82 -10.36 10.03
CA PHE A 145 -11.67 -10.18 10.91
C PHE A 145 -11.56 -11.28 11.97
N ASP A 146 -12.70 -11.74 12.49
CA ASP A 146 -12.79 -12.83 13.45
C ASP A 146 -12.20 -14.12 12.89
N ARG A 147 -12.58 -14.45 11.65
CA ARG A 147 -12.03 -15.60 10.91
C ARG A 147 -10.54 -15.49 10.68
N HIS A 148 -10.03 -14.29 10.34
CA HIS A 148 -8.60 -14.06 10.16
C HIS A 148 -7.83 -14.20 11.48
N LEU A 149 -8.36 -13.69 12.59
CA LEU A 149 -7.76 -13.83 13.92
C LEU A 149 -7.75 -15.27 14.43
N GLY A 150 -8.77 -16.06 14.11
CA GLY A 150 -8.96 -17.40 14.66
C GLY A 150 -9.00 -17.37 16.20
N SER A 151 -8.21 -18.26 16.83
CA SER A 151 -8.10 -18.35 18.28
C SER A 151 -7.16 -17.29 18.90
N ARG A 152 -6.42 -16.54 18.08
CA ARG A 152 -5.50 -15.52 18.58
C ARG A 152 -6.27 -14.31 19.10
N ARG A 153 -5.70 -13.67 20.13
CA ARG A 153 -6.22 -12.40 20.67
C ARG A 153 -5.73 -11.20 19.87
N MET A 154 -4.55 -11.28 19.28
CA MET A 154 -3.97 -10.28 18.40
C MET A 154 -3.19 -10.99 17.29
N SER A 155 -3.22 -10.45 16.08
CA SER A 155 -2.39 -10.93 14.96
C SER A 155 -2.00 -9.75 14.08
N GLU A 156 -0.81 -9.82 13.48
CA GLU A 156 -0.48 -8.97 12.34
C GLU A 156 -1.43 -9.28 11.18
N ILE A 157 -1.73 -8.26 10.38
CA ILE A 157 -2.39 -8.41 9.08
C ILE A 157 -1.61 -7.60 8.05
N SER A 158 -1.30 -8.17 6.89
CA SER A 158 -0.60 -7.41 5.84
C SER A 158 -1.54 -6.37 5.22
N PRO A 159 -1.04 -5.25 4.69
CA PRO A 159 -1.84 -4.30 3.92
C PRO A 159 -2.62 -4.95 2.77
N VAL A 160 -2.04 -5.97 2.12
CA VAL A 160 -2.65 -6.71 1.01
C VAL A 160 -3.82 -7.56 1.51
N ASP A 161 -3.62 -8.33 2.59
CA ASP A 161 -4.68 -9.17 3.17
C ASP A 161 -5.83 -8.31 3.69
N LEU A 162 -5.53 -7.16 4.31
CA LEU A 162 -6.55 -6.21 4.74
C LEU A 162 -7.37 -5.72 3.54
N ASP A 163 -6.72 -5.33 2.45
CA ASP A 163 -7.42 -4.86 1.27
C ASP A 163 -8.27 -5.96 0.62
N ILE A 164 -7.79 -7.22 0.58
CA ILE A 164 -8.57 -8.38 0.13
C ILE A 164 -9.82 -8.53 0.99
N LEU A 165 -9.68 -8.53 2.33
CA LEU A 165 -10.81 -8.66 3.25
C LEU A 165 -11.82 -7.52 3.07
N LEU A 166 -11.35 -6.28 2.99
CA LEU A 166 -12.22 -5.11 2.82
C LEU A 166 -12.91 -5.10 1.45
N ASN A 167 -12.22 -5.51 0.39
CA ASN A 167 -12.77 -5.58 -0.97
C ASN A 167 -13.86 -6.65 -1.05
N HIS A 168 -13.65 -7.83 -0.45
CA HIS A 168 -14.68 -8.87 -0.38
C HIS A 168 -15.96 -8.42 0.33
N GLN A 169 -15.88 -7.45 1.24
CA GLN A 169 -17.04 -6.88 1.92
C GLN A 169 -17.60 -5.62 1.22
N GLY A 170 -16.98 -5.15 0.14
CA GLY A 170 -17.35 -3.89 -0.53
C GLY A 170 -17.05 -2.64 0.31
N LEU A 171 -16.18 -2.74 1.31
CA LEU A 171 -15.88 -1.68 2.29
C LEU A 171 -14.56 -0.94 2.04
N LEU A 172 -13.75 -1.38 1.08
CA LEU A 172 -12.40 -0.86 0.83
C LEU A 172 -12.33 0.67 0.69
N ALA A 173 -13.37 1.29 0.14
CA ALA A 173 -13.42 2.73 -0.10
C ALA A 173 -13.81 3.57 1.13
N SER A 174 -14.63 2.98 1.98
CA SER A 174 -15.23 3.65 3.13
C SER A 174 -14.48 3.34 4.43
N PHE A 175 -13.53 2.41 4.39
CA PHE A 175 -12.81 2.00 5.58
C PHE A 175 -11.68 2.99 5.89
N PRO A 176 -11.63 3.56 7.12
CA PRO A 176 -10.73 4.66 7.46
C PRO A 176 -9.25 4.26 7.51
N ILE A 177 -8.97 2.95 7.62
CA ILE A 177 -7.63 2.38 7.67
C ILE A 177 -7.50 1.40 6.50
N ALA A 178 -7.14 1.91 5.31
CA ALA A 178 -6.86 1.09 4.12
C ALA A 178 -5.39 1.25 3.70
N GLY A 179 -4.73 0.12 3.47
CA GLY A 179 -3.27 -0.01 3.43
C GLY A 179 -2.69 0.22 2.03
N ALA A 180 -2.68 -0.84 1.22
CA ALA A 180 -1.97 -0.90 -0.06
C ALA A 180 -2.75 -0.22 -1.20
N SER A 181 -4.07 -0.20 -1.11
CA SER A 181 -4.95 0.37 -2.12
C SER A 181 -4.84 1.90 -2.17
N LEU A 182 -4.49 2.56 -1.04
CA LEU A 182 -4.27 4.00 -1.06
C LEU A 182 -2.96 4.37 -1.74
N GLU A 183 -1.87 3.65 -1.44
CA GLU A 183 -0.56 3.90 -2.05
C GLU A 183 -0.58 3.60 -3.54
N SER A 184 -1.17 2.47 -3.95
CA SER A 184 -1.38 2.17 -5.38
C SER A 184 -2.30 3.19 -6.07
N SER A 185 -3.37 3.66 -5.41
CA SER A 185 -4.22 4.71 -5.99
C SER A 185 -3.53 6.07 -6.07
N LEU A 186 -2.63 6.38 -5.11
CA LEU A 186 -1.80 7.58 -5.12
C LEU A 186 -0.74 7.49 -6.22
N GLU A 187 -0.07 6.35 -6.37
CA GLU A 187 0.90 6.07 -7.44
C GLU A 187 0.22 6.19 -8.82
N ASP A 188 -0.89 5.49 -9.05
CA ASP A 188 -1.68 5.56 -10.29
C ASP A 188 -2.15 7.00 -10.55
N ALA A 189 -2.69 7.70 -9.56
CA ALA A 189 -3.12 9.09 -9.72
C ALA A 189 -1.95 10.06 -9.99
N ALA A 190 -0.77 9.78 -9.43
CA ALA A 190 0.41 10.61 -9.59
C ALA A 190 0.89 10.62 -11.04
N VAL A 191 0.83 9.46 -11.71
CA VAL A 191 1.18 9.27 -13.13
C VAL A 191 0.00 9.50 -14.10
N GLY A 192 -1.07 10.15 -13.64
CA GLY A 192 -2.21 10.55 -14.49
C GLY A 192 -3.33 9.51 -14.62
N GLY A 193 -3.29 8.45 -13.83
CA GLY A 193 -4.27 7.37 -13.83
C GLY A 193 -5.67 7.78 -13.36
N ALA A 194 -6.65 7.53 -14.23
CA ALA A 194 -8.06 7.84 -13.95
C ALA A 194 -8.69 6.91 -12.89
N LYS A 195 -8.13 5.71 -12.67
CA LYS A 195 -8.65 4.75 -11.68
C LYS A 195 -8.29 5.21 -10.27
N GLY A 196 -7.02 5.49 -10.03
CA GLY A 196 -6.47 6.06 -8.82
C GLY A 196 -7.16 7.37 -8.48
N MET A 197 -7.28 8.30 -9.44
CA MET A 197 -7.98 9.56 -9.20
C MET A 197 -9.44 9.37 -8.74
N ARG A 198 -10.17 8.41 -9.32
CA ARG A 198 -11.54 8.08 -8.90
C ARG A 198 -11.58 7.47 -7.49
N GLU A 199 -10.65 6.56 -7.19
CA GLU A 199 -10.53 5.94 -5.87
C GLU A 199 -10.19 6.98 -4.78
N LEU A 200 -9.27 7.89 -5.07
CA LEU A 200 -8.91 8.99 -4.18
C LEU A 200 -10.08 9.96 -3.96
N LYS A 201 -10.81 10.32 -5.04
CA LYS A 201 -12.02 11.14 -4.92
C LYS A 201 -13.09 10.48 -4.06
N ARG A 202 -13.33 9.18 -4.24
CA ARG A 202 -14.27 8.40 -3.42
C ARG A 202 -13.89 8.42 -1.94
N ARG A 203 -12.59 8.49 -1.63
CA ARG A 203 -12.04 8.55 -0.26
C ARG A 203 -11.92 9.95 0.34
N SER A 204 -12.05 10.99 -0.47
CA SER A 204 -11.82 12.39 -0.04
C SER A 204 -12.72 12.86 1.12
N GLY A 205 -13.84 12.18 1.36
CA GLY A 205 -14.71 12.40 2.53
C GLY A 205 -14.12 11.91 3.86
N LEU A 206 -13.14 10.99 3.84
CA LEU A 206 -12.49 10.41 5.03
C LEU A 206 -11.08 10.97 5.25
N ARG A 207 -10.35 11.26 4.17
CA ARG A 207 -9.02 11.89 4.20
C ARG A 207 -8.87 12.83 3.00
N ARG A 208 -8.60 14.11 3.27
CA ARG A 208 -8.17 15.05 2.23
C ARG A 208 -6.71 14.79 1.91
N ILE A 209 -6.39 14.63 0.63
CA ILE A 209 -5.02 14.52 0.15
C ILE A 209 -4.52 15.93 -0.12
N SER A 210 -3.42 16.32 0.50
CA SER A 210 -2.84 17.65 0.29
C SER A 210 -2.12 17.74 -1.05
N LYS A 211 -1.85 18.97 -1.51
CA LYS A 211 -1.06 19.20 -2.72
C LYS A 211 0.36 18.63 -2.56
N GLU A 212 0.93 18.79 -1.38
CA GLU A 212 2.25 18.32 -1.00
C GLU A 212 2.31 16.79 -1.00
N GLU A 213 1.28 16.11 -0.48
CA GLU A 213 1.20 14.64 -0.52
C GLU A 213 1.14 14.11 -1.95
N LEU A 214 0.39 14.77 -2.84
CA LEU A 214 0.32 14.39 -4.25
C LEU A 214 1.66 14.66 -4.97
N GLN A 215 2.33 15.76 -4.66
CA GLN A 215 3.65 16.07 -5.22
C GLN A 215 4.72 15.06 -4.76
N GLN A 216 4.71 14.67 -3.48
CA GLN A 216 5.56 13.61 -2.98
C GLN A 216 5.26 12.26 -3.63
N ALA A 217 3.99 11.97 -3.92
CA ALA A 217 3.62 10.75 -4.64
C ALA A 217 4.15 10.74 -6.07
N ARG A 218 4.14 11.89 -6.77
CA ARG A 218 4.76 12.05 -8.10
C ARG A 218 6.26 11.82 -8.08
N GLN A 219 6.96 12.50 -7.17
CA GLN A 219 8.41 12.33 -7.04
C GLN A 219 8.77 10.87 -6.77
N LYS A 220 8.02 10.19 -5.88
CA LYS A 220 8.22 8.76 -5.63
C LYS A 220 7.94 7.89 -6.86
N ALA A 221 6.91 8.21 -7.65
CA ALA A 221 6.61 7.47 -8.87
C ALA A 221 7.73 7.62 -9.90
N GLU A 222 8.30 8.82 -10.04
CA GLU A 222 9.49 9.08 -10.88
C GLU A 222 10.70 8.28 -10.39
N GLU A 223 11.00 8.31 -9.08
CA GLU A 223 12.08 7.50 -8.47
C GLU A 223 11.88 5.99 -8.70
N ILE A 224 10.64 5.51 -8.63
CA ILE A 224 10.29 4.11 -8.89
C ILE A 224 10.50 3.78 -10.38
N GLY A 225 10.12 4.69 -11.28
CA GLY A 225 10.35 4.55 -12.72
C GLY A 225 11.82 4.36 -13.02
N ALA A 226 12.65 5.31 -12.58
CA ALA A 226 14.10 5.28 -12.76
C ALA A 226 14.75 4.01 -12.17
N LEU A 227 14.34 3.60 -10.97
CA LEU A 227 14.82 2.35 -10.36
C LEU A 227 14.47 1.12 -11.21
N GLY A 228 13.30 1.09 -11.83
CA GLY A 228 12.92 0.00 -12.73
C GLY A 228 13.77 -0.05 -14.00
N GLU A 229 14.12 1.11 -14.56
CA GLU A 229 15.05 1.17 -15.69
C GLU A 229 16.46 0.70 -15.28
N GLU A 230 16.94 1.04 -14.08
CA GLU A 230 18.20 0.51 -13.53
C GLU A 230 18.19 -1.02 -13.41
N PHE A 231 17.10 -1.59 -12.88
CA PHE A 231 16.91 -3.05 -12.83
C PHE A 231 16.99 -3.70 -14.22
N VAL A 232 16.43 -3.06 -15.25
CA VAL A 232 16.48 -3.53 -16.63
C VAL A 232 17.87 -3.37 -17.23
N ASN A 233 18.56 -2.26 -16.97
CA ASN A 233 19.94 -2.05 -17.41
C ASN A 233 20.88 -3.14 -16.85
N ASP A 234 20.79 -3.45 -15.56
CA ASP A 234 21.57 -4.53 -14.94
C ASP A 234 21.24 -5.90 -15.52
N HIS A 235 19.95 -6.13 -15.83
CA HIS A 235 19.51 -7.34 -16.51
C HIS A 235 20.15 -7.44 -17.90
N LEU A 236 20.01 -6.42 -18.75
CA LEU A 236 20.55 -6.41 -20.10
C LEU A 236 22.08 -6.49 -20.12
N THR A 237 22.76 -5.89 -19.15
CA THR A 237 24.22 -6.04 -18.96
C THR A 237 24.60 -7.50 -18.72
N ARG A 238 23.83 -8.23 -17.89
CA ARG A 238 24.04 -9.67 -17.68
C ARG A 238 23.71 -10.51 -18.92
N GLU A 239 22.64 -10.16 -19.66
CA GLU A 239 22.30 -10.81 -20.93
C GLU A 239 23.43 -10.63 -21.97
N LEU A 240 24.01 -9.43 -22.05
CA LEU A 240 25.14 -9.10 -22.92
C LEU A 240 26.39 -9.90 -22.52
N GLY A 241 26.76 -9.89 -21.24
CA GLY A 241 27.90 -10.66 -20.73
C GLY A 241 27.75 -12.17 -20.93
N ALA A 242 26.52 -12.68 -20.96
CA ALA A 242 26.22 -14.07 -21.27
C ALA A 242 26.11 -14.38 -22.78
N GLY A 243 26.28 -13.38 -23.65
CA GLY A 243 26.19 -13.52 -25.10
C GLY A 243 24.77 -13.84 -25.61
N ARG A 244 23.72 -13.54 -24.84
CA ARG A 244 22.32 -13.73 -25.24
C ARG A 244 21.81 -12.60 -26.13
N ILE A 245 22.35 -11.39 -25.96
CA ILE A 245 22.15 -10.23 -26.82
C ILE A 245 23.50 -9.74 -27.37
N GLU A 246 23.50 -9.05 -28.50
CA GLU A 246 24.75 -8.58 -29.13
C GLU A 246 25.18 -7.20 -28.60
N ALA A 247 24.21 -6.32 -28.34
CA ALA A 247 24.41 -5.01 -27.75
C ALA A 247 23.06 -4.45 -27.28
N PHE A 248 23.09 -3.43 -26.43
CA PHE A 248 21.92 -2.60 -26.14
C PHE A 248 22.33 -1.15 -25.83
N THR A 249 21.38 -0.22 -25.97
CA THR A 249 21.53 1.20 -25.64
C THR A 249 20.38 1.63 -24.74
N TRP A 250 20.67 2.43 -23.71
CA TRP A 250 19.66 3.09 -22.87
C TRP A 250 19.26 4.42 -23.53
N ALA A 251 18.32 4.35 -24.46
CA ALA A 251 17.93 5.43 -25.34
C ALA A 251 17.28 6.62 -24.62
N SER A 252 16.41 6.37 -23.62
CA SER A 252 15.74 7.45 -22.86
C SER A 252 16.69 8.28 -22.02
N ARG A 253 17.81 7.69 -21.58
CA ARG A 253 18.88 8.40 -20.86
C ARG A 253 19.65 9.37 -21.76
N ASP A 254 19.88 8.98 -23.01
CA ASP A 254 20.56 9.82 -24.00
C ASP A 254 19.64 10.89 -24.58
N ASN A 255 18.34 10.57 -24.73
CA ASN A 255 17.33 11.47 -25.25
C ASN A 255 15.98 11.28 -24.56
N ALA A 256 15.62 12.22 -23.69
CA ALA A 256 14.41 12.16 -22.86
C ALA A 256 13.08 12.24 -23.65
N ILE A 257 13.10 12.55 -24.96
CA ILE A 257 11.88 12.55 -25.79
C ILE A 257 11.63 11.20 -26.49
N MET A 258 12.51 10.22 -26.30
CA MET A 258 12.35 8.91 -26.92
C MET A 258 11.11 8.21 -26.35
N PRO A 259 10.22 7.66 -27.19
CA PRO A 259 9.01 6.95 -26.74
C PRO A 259 9.29 5.50 -26.32
N PHE A 260 10.52 5.21 -25.89
CA PHE A 260 11.00 3.93 -25.39
C PHE A 260 12.30 4.14 -24.58
N ASP A 261 12.63 3.18 -23.73
CA ASP A 261 13.76 3.27 -22.81
C ASP A 261 15.04 2.62 -23.34
N PHE A 262 14.92 1.45 -23.95
CA PHE A 262 16.07 0.69 -24.45
C PHE A 262 15.88 0.26 -25.90
N GLU A 263 17.01 0.18 -26.61
CA GLU A 263 17.11 -0.49 -27.90
C GLU A 263 18.07 -1.66 -27.76
N ILE A 264 17.60 -2.88 -28.02
CA ILE A 264 18.37 -4.12 -27.95
C ILE A 264 18.66 -4.58 -29.37
N ARG A 265 19.93 -4.91 -29.64
CA ARG A 265 20.36 -5.49 -30.92
C ARG A 265 20.53 -7.00 -30.78
N GLU A 266 19.77 -7.71 -31.59
CA GLU A 266 19.91 -9.15 -31.81
C GLU A 266 20.12 -9.43 -33.30
N LYS A 267 20.83 -10.53 -33.63
CA LYS A 267 21.32 -11.00 -34.94
C LYS A 267 20.56 -10.58 -36.22
N ALA A 268 19.26 -10.36 -36.17
CA ALA A 268 18.41 -10.07 -37.33
C ALA A 268 17.50 -8.83 -37.20
N ALA A 269 17.36 -8.22 -36.01
CA ALA A 269 16.48 -7.07 -35.81
C ALA A 269 16.79 -6.31 -34.51
N ASN A 270 16.42 -5.03 -34.50
CA ASN A 270 16.41 -4.22 -33.29
C ASN A 270 15.07 -4.41 -32.58
N GLN A 271 15.13 -4.59 -31.26
CA GLN A 271 13.97 -4.62 -30.39
C GLN A 271 13.94 -3.33 -29.57
N LEU A 272 12.80 -2.64 -29.60
CA LEU A 272 12.56 -1.49 -28.74
C LEU A 272 11.86 -1.93 -27.47
N VAL A 273 12.28 -1.37 -26.34
CA VAL A 273 11.80 -1.75 -25.02
C VAL A 273 11.40 -0.52 -24.24
N ASP A 274 10.22 -0.56 -23.66
CA ASP A 274 9.72 0.42 -22.71
C ASP A 274 9.46 -0.26 -21.36
N VAL A 275 9.97 0.35 -20.30
CA VAL A 275 9.97 -0.17 -18.94
C VAL A 275 8.82 0.43 -18.17
N LYS A 276 7.88 -0.42 -17.78
CA LYS A 276 6.74 0.01 -16.95
C LYS A 276 6.88 -0.53 -15.55
N THR A 277 7.17 0.36 -14.61
CA THR A 277 7.49 -0.02 -13.23
C THR A 277 6.32 0.20 -12.27
N THR A 278 6.24 -0.63 -11.22
CA THR A 278 5.39 -0.37 -10.06
C THR A 278 5.99 -1.02 -8.81
N ARG A 279 5.73 -0.46 -7.63
CA ARG A 279 6.05 -1.17 -6.36
C ARG A 279 5.06 -2.29 -6.07
N GLY A 280 3.82 -2.12 -6.52
CA GLY A 280 2.74 -3.03 -6.20
C GLY A 280 2.76 -4.34 -7.00
N PRO A 281 1.63 -5.06 -7.00
CA PRO A 281 1.52 -6.32 -7.71
C PRO A 281 1.50 -6.09 -9.23
N PHE A 282 1.70 -7.18 -9.99
CA PHE A 282 1.75 -7.16 -11.45
C PHE A 282 0.54 -6.44 -12.06
N GLU A 283 -0.65 -6.65 -11.49
CA GLU A 283 -1.96 -6.18 -11.94
C GLU A 283 -2.18 -4.67 -11.82
N ASN A 284 -1.25 -3.93 -11.23
CA ASN A 284 -1.32 -2.47 -11.28
C ASN A 284 -1.35 -2.00 -12.75
N PRO A 285 -2.14 -0.97 -13.10
CA PRO A 285 -2.25 -0.51 -14.48
C PRO A 285 -0.91 -0.13 -15.11
N LEU A 286 -0.82 -0.33 -16.43
CA LEU A 286 0.24 0.23 -17.27
C LEU A 286 -0.27 1.56 -17.84
N HIS A 287 0.53 2.61 -17.75
CA HIS A 287 0.22 3.90 -18.36
C HIS A 287 1.03 4.03 -19.64
N ILE A 288 0.34 4.05 -20.78
CA ILE A 288 1.00 4.10 -22.10
C ILE A 288 0.65 5.43 -22.76
N SER A 289 1.66 6.21 -23.14
CA SER A 289 1.47 7.49 -23.83
C SER A 289 1.04 7.28 -25.30
N ILE A 290 0.45 8.30 -25.94
CA ILE A 290 0.18 8.21 -27.37
C ILE A 290 1.47 8.10 -28.19
N ALA A 291 2.55 8.76 -27.77
CA ALA A 291 3.85 8.65 -28.43
C ALA A 291 4.37 7.20 -28.43
N GLU A 292 4.26 6.52 -27.30
CA GLU A 292 4.58 5.08 -27.18
C GLU A 292 3.68 4.22 -28.07
N LEU A 293 2.37 4.49 -28.14
CA LEU A 293 1.46 3.74 -29.02
C LEU A 293 1.80 3.93 -30.51
N LEU A 294 2.17 5.14 -30.91
CA LEU A 294 2.59 5.42 -32.29
C LEU A 294 3.89 4.66 -32.61
N GLU A 295 4.85 4.68 -31.70
CA GLU A 295 6.09 3.92 -31.86
C GLU A 295 5.81 2.41 -31.93
N MET A 296 5.03 1.85 -31.00
CA MET A 296 4.62 0.44 -31.00
C MET A 296 4.01 -0.01 -32.33
N ARG A 297 3.23 0.84 -33.00
CA ARG A 297 2.63 0.56 -34.32
C ARG A 297 3.68 0.53 -35.42
N ASP A 298 4.62 1.48 -35.37
CA ASP A 298 5.56 1.75 -36.45
C ASP A 298 6.79 0.84 -36.38
N SER A 299 7.20 0.40 -35.19
CA SER A 299 8.31 -0.53 -34.99
C SER A 299 7.95 -1.98 -35.38
N THR A 300 8.98 -2.76 -35.73
CA THR A 300 8.85 -4.19 -36.05
C THR A 300 8.76 -5.07 -34.81
N ASP A 301 9.47 -4.71 -33.74
CA ASP A 301 9.48 -5.46 -32.48
C ASP A 301 9.59 -4.49 -31.29
N TYR A 302 8.44 -4.11 -30.74
CA TYR A 302 8.34 -3.27 -29.54
C TYR A 302 7.77 -4.11 -28.39
N ARG A 303 8.43 -4.05 -27.23
CA ARG A 303 8.09 -4.80 -26.02
C ARG A 303 7.93 -3.90 -24.80
N ILE A 304 7.04 -4.29 -23.91
CA ILE A 304 6.94 -3.73 -22.56
C ILE A 304 7.67 -4.66 -21.60
N PHE A 305 8.62 -4.11 -20.85
CA PHE A 305 9.26 -4.76 -19.72
C PHE A 305 8.55 -4.31 -18.44
N ARG A 306 7.71 -5.18 -17.89
CA ARG A 306 6.96 -4.90 -16.65
C ARG A 306 7.81 -5.29 -15.45
N VAL A 307 8.32 -4.29 -14.74
CA VAL A 307 9.01 -4.44 -13.46
C VAL A 307 8.03 -4.19 -12.31
N TYR A 308 7.90 -5.15 -11.40
CA TYR A 308 6.92 -5.06 -10.30
C TYR A 308 7.37 -5.78 -9.04
N GLY A 309 6.64 -5.56 -7.94
CA GLY A 309 6.93 -6.17 -6.65
C GLY A 309 8.30 -5.77 -6.11
N ILE A 310 8.70 -4.50 -6.31
CA ILE A 310 9.99 -3.99 -5.86
C ILE A 310 10.03 -4.00 -4.34
N VAL A 311 10.95 -4.79 -3.79
CA VAL A 311 11.28 -4.84 -2.36
C VAL A 311 12.79 -4.74 -2.23
N GLU A 312 13.25 -3.67 -1.57
CA GLU A 312 14.68 -3.36 -1.42
C GLU A 312 15.41 -3.36 -2.77
N ARG A 313 16.23 -4.38 -3.05
CA ARG A 313 17.04 -4.52 -4.27
C ARG A 313 16.59 -5.68 -5.16
N GLN A 314 15.38 -6.18 -4.93
CA GLN A 314 14.79 -7.26 -5.68
C GLN A 314 13.52 -6.80 -6.37
N ALA A 315 13.30 -7.30 -7.58
CA ALA A 315 12.10 -7.06 -8.36
C ALA A 315 11.75 -8.29 -9.20
N LYS A 316 10.59 -8.25 -9.83
CA LYS A 316 10.15 -9.27 -10.79
C LYS A 316 9.97 -8.62 -12.14
N LEU A 317 10.41 -9.32 -13.19
CA LEU A 317 10.25 -8.92 -14.59
C LEU A 317 9.29 -9.85 -15.30
N ARG A 318 8.43 -9.28 -16.13
CA ARG A 318 7.75 -9.98 -17.22
C ARG A 318 7.89 -9.17 -18.51
N VAL A 319 8.18 -9.85 -19.61
CA VAL A 319 8.32 -9.25 -20.94
C VAL A 319 7.07 -9.51 -21.75
N SER A 320 6.51 -8.49 -22.39
CA SER A 320 5.28 -8.64 -23.19
C SER A 320 5.51 -9.43 -24.50
N GLY A 321 4.41 -9.85 -25.13
CA GLY A 321 4.39 -10.16 -26.56
C GLY A 321 4.66 -8.90 -27.42
N PRO A 322 4.76 -9.04 -28.76
CA PRO A 322 4.86 -7.90 -29.65
C PRO A 322 3.66 -6.95 -29.50
N MET A 323 3.94 -5.65 -29.38
CA MET A 323 2.91 -4.64 -29.05
C MET A 323 2.19 -4.03 -30.26
N LYS A 324 2.66 -4.29 -31.48
CA LYS A 324 2.14 -3.67 -32.72
C LYS A 324 0.64 -3.85 -32.91
N ALA A 325 0.15 -5.09 -32.88
CA ALA A 325 -1.28 -5.38 -33.10
C ALA A 325 -2.17 -4.74 -32.01
N PHE A 326 -1.67 -4.69 -30.77
CA PHE A 326 -2.35 -4.00 -29.68
C PHE A 326 -2.45 -2.49 -29.97
N ALA A 327 -1.34 -1.86 -30.33
CA ALA A 327 -1.29 -0.42 -30.61
C ALA A 327 -2.17 -0.03 -31.80
N GLU A 328 -2.15 -0.81 -32.89
CA GLU A 328 -3.05 -0.62 -34.04
C GLU A 328 -4.54 -0.67 -33.63
N GLY A 329 -4.91 -1.62 -32.77
CA GLY A 329 -6.27 -1.76 -32.25
C GLY A 329 -6.71 -0.55 -31.42
N VAL A 330 -5.84 -0.07 -30.52
CA VAL A 330 -6.13 1.10 -29.68
C VAL A 330 -6.20 2.37 -30.52
N LEU A 331 -5.18 2.64 -31.36
CA LEU A 331 -5.16 3.82 -32.23
C LEU A 331 -6.37 3.83 -33.16
N LYS A 332 -6.77 2.64 -33.65
CA LYS A 332 -8.10 2.26 -34.13
C LYS A 332 -9.22 3.11 -33.50
N VAL A 333 -9.45 2.85 -32.22
CA VAL A 333 -10.52 3.46 -31.44
C VAL A 333 -10.31 4.96 -31.29
N LEU A 334 -9.08 5.39 -30.99
CA LEU A 334 -8.74 6.79 -30.73
C LEU A 334 -8.92 7.70 -31.96
N THR A 335 -8.83 7.18 -33.18
CA THR A 335 -9.13 7.96 -34.39
C THR A 335 -10.61 8.40 -34.49
N ASN A 336 -11.51 7.79 -33.73
CA ASN A 336 -12.94 8.16 -33.70
C ASN A 336 -13.27 9.23 -32.65
N LEU A 337 -12.26 9.81 -31.98
CA LEU A 337 -12.49 10.93 -31.07
C LEU A 337 -13.05 12.14 -31.82
N PRO A 338 -13.89 12.98 -31.16
CA PRO A 338 -14.41 14.19 -31.77
C PRO A 338 -13.30 15.11 -32.28
N LYS A 339 -13.57 15.85 -33.36
CA LYS A 339 -12.61 16.83 -33.89
C LYS A 339 -12.18 17.81 -32.79
N GLY A 340 -10.87 17.96 -32.62
CA GLY A 340 -10.27 18.81 -31.59
C GLY A 340 -10.10 18.14 -30.22
N VAL A 341 -10.38 16.84 -30.12
CA VAL A 341 -10.12 16.03 -28.92
C VAL A 341 -8.99 15.04 -29.22
N GLU A 342 -7.96 15.08 -28.40
CA GLU A 342 -6.84 14.15 -28.44
C GLU A 342 -6.72 13.43 -27.10
N ALA A 343 -6.33 12.16 -27.15
CA ALA A 343 -5.91 11.44 -25.97
C ALA A 343 -4.42 11.73 -25.74
N ASP A 344 -4.00 11.79 -24.48
CA ASP A 344 -2.59 11.97 -24.10
C ASP A 344 -1.95 10.63 -23.71
N ALA A 345 -2.71 9.80 -22.99
CA ALA A 345 -2.30 8.46 -22.58
C ALA A 345 -3.51 7.55 -22.38
N ILE A 346 -3.24 6.25 -22.25
CA ILE A 346 -4.19 5.22 -21.86
C ILE A 346 -3.72 4.51 -20.59
N SER A 347 -4.67 3.93 -19.86
CA SER A 347 -4.38 2.98 -18.78
C SER A 347 -4.84 1.58 -19.18
N VAL A 348 -3.94 0.61 -19.10
CA VAL A 348 -4.16 -0.77 -19.54
C VAL A 348 -4.06 -1.72 -18.36
N ASP A 349 -4.99 -2.66 -18.24
CA ASP A 349 -4.86 -3.79 -17.32
C ASP A 349 -3.83 -4.76 -17.92
N PRO A 350 -2.68 -5.02 -17.26
CA PRO A 350 -1.64 -5.90 -17.78
C PRO A 350 -2.14 -7.28 -18.22
N ARG A 351 -3.24 -7.77 -17.62
CA ARG A 351 -3.81 -9.08 -17.92
C ARG A 351 -4.48 -9.16 -19.29
N THR A 352 -4.72 -8.03 -19.96
CA THR A 352 -5.20 -8.01 -21.35
C THR A 352 -4.09 -8.20 -22.36
N LEU A 353 -2.83 -8.17 -21.93
CA LEU A 353 -1.65 -8.39 -22.77
C LEU A 353 -1.08 -9.77 -22.50
N THR A 354 -0.38 -10.32 -23.49
CA THR A 354 0.40 -11.55 -23.32
C THR A 354 1.76 -11.21 -22.72
N PHE A 355 2.15 -11.92 -21.68
CA PHE A 355 3.48 -11.80 -21.06
C PHE A 355 4.17 -13.16 -20.98
N ALA A 356 5.49 -13.15 -21.10
CA ALA A 356 6.34 -14.30 -20.85
C ALA A 356 6.34 -14.67 -19.35
N ALA A 357 7.00 -15.79 -19.04
CA ALA A 357 7.21 -16.23 -17.68
C ALA A 357 7.95 -15.17 -16.85
N GLU A 358 7.71 -15.20 -15.54
CA GLU A 358 8.33 -14.30 -14.58
C GLU A 358 9.81 -14.62 -14.39
N THR A 359 10.64 -13.58 -14.44
CA THR A 359 12.08 -13.66 -14.17
C THR A 359 12.42 -12.79 -12.96
N PRO A 360 13.12 -13.30 -11.94
CA PRO A 360 13.58 -12.48 -10.83
C PRO A 360 14.70 -11.54 -11.27
N LEU A 361 14.68 -10.31 -10.77
CA LEU A 361 15.73 -9.30 -10.96
C LEU A 361 16.39 -8.95 -9.61
N GLU A 362 17.70 -8.79 -9.64
CA GLU A 362 18.51 -8.30 -8.52
C GLU A 362 19.51 -7.25 -9.04
N VAL A 363 19.64 -6.14 -8.32
CA VAL A 363 20.68 -5.11 -8.58
C VAL A 363 21.93 -5.47 -7.78
N VAL A 364 23.04 -5.74 -8.45
CA VAL A 364 24.35 -5.99 -7.82
C VAL A 364 25.07 -4.65 -7.65
N VAL A 365 25.47 -4.27 -6.43
CA VAL A 365 26.44 -3.16 -6.29
C VAL A 365 27.80 -3.74 -6.65
N GLU A 366 28.49 -3.15 -7.62
CA GLU A 366 29.94 -3.24 -7.62
C GLU A 366 30.45 -2.55 -6.35
N THR A 367 30.84 -3.33 -5.35
CA THR A 367 31.68 -2.80 -4.28
C THR A 367 32.98 -2.34 -4.91
N GLU A 368 33.15 -1.03 -5.08
CA GLU A 368 34.43 -0.39 -5.37
C GLU A 368 35.50 -0.74 -4.32
#